data_AF-K8Z883-F1
#
_entry.id   AF-K8Z883-F1
#
_cell.length_a   1.000
_cell.length_b   1.000
_cell.length_c   1.000
_cell.angle_alpha   90.00
_cell.angle_beta   90.00
_cell.angle_gamma   90.00
#
_symmetry.space_group_name_H-M   'P 1'
#
loop_
_entity.id
_entity.type
_entity.pdbx_description
1 polymer ?
#
loop_
_entity_poly.entity_id
_entity_poly.type
_entity_poly.pdbx_seq_one_letter_code
_entity_poly.pdbx_strand_id
1 'polypeptide(L)'
;MKKGIIQGAVLLSLLTLAGCGANSTEETKSSSEVSSKTESSKESNVSMETVEEKINNEDWNQALQQLEELENQGDKKAKGYIAEIKEFQKVKDLYRKGKYAEAKKALGKLKATLPALKDQKDQLSDKISEKLAQEQEKQEKTNTEKATTQNKNQSKTITPKSYSMGQMEAMNAQFLNWAIPRAQTAKMAVTDAYNVHGAVSADDLYINTPDGKVLIQGHYNPNVYVGEAVAGLIFCHAKDGVTGELPLGGCTATTFENVEMDEMANKYILASNGVVYELKGPASEIVGVGGVNQGTNTTSLSGNWIVSEDAAAQQEAQNILSQY
;
A
#
# COMPACT_ATOMS: atom_id res chain seq x y z
N MET A 1 39.27 -35.64 35.13
CA MET A 1 40.58 -35.43 34.47
C MET A 1 40.57 -34.08 33.73
N LYS A 2 41.72 -33.63 33.21
CA LYS A 2 41.98 -32.34 32.51
C LYS A 2 40.83 -31.88 31.58
N LYS A 3 40.27 -30.67 31.77
CA LYS A 3 40.67 -29.33 31.24
C LYS A 3 40.34 -29.08 29.75
N GLY A 4 39.63 -27.98 29.48
CA GLY A 4 39.46 -27.38 28.15
C GLY A 4 38.69 -26.04 28.25
N ILE A 5 39.42 -24.92 28.29
CA ILE A 5 38.88 -23.55 28.29
C ILE A 5 39.29 -22.89 26.96
N ILE A 6 38.38 -22.22 26.27
CA ILE A 6 38.71 -21.25 25.21
C ILE A 6 37.81 -20.01 25.37
N GLN A 7 38.46 -18.85 25.53
CA GLN A 7 37.88 -17.50 25.39
C GLN A 7 37.84 -17.18 23.87
N GLY A 8 36.91 -16.43 23.28
CA GLY A 8 36.36 -15.15 23.72
C GLY A 8 37.01 -14.02 22.91
N ALA A 9 36.26 -13.34 22.04
CA ALA A 9 36.66 -12.10 21.37
C ALA A 9 35.43 -11.30 20.89
N VAL A 10 35.24 -10.11 21.45
CA VAL A 10 34.30 -9.09 20.94
C VAL A 10 35.11 -8.15 20.06
N LEU A 11 34.66 -7.88 18.83
CA LEU A 11 35.31 -6.92 17.94
C LEU A 11 34.57 -5.58 17.98
N LEU A 12 35.21 -4.59 18.60
CA LEU A 12 34.74 -3.22 18.72
C LEU A 12 35.66 -2.33 17.86
N SER A 13 35.21 -1.88 16.69
CA SER A 13 36.02 -1.01 15.80
C SER A 13 35.74 0.46 16.08
N LEU A 14 36.66 1.11 16.79
CA LEU A 14 36.67 2.55 17.06
C LEU A 14 37.28 3.34 15.88
N LEU A 15 36.78 4.57 15.69
CA LEU A 15 37.39 5.56 14.80
C LEU A 15 38.68 6.14 15.38
N THR A 16 39.66 6.43 14.51
CA THR A 16 40.66 7.49 14.75
C THR A 16 40.92 8.28 13.46
N LEU A 17 40.99 9.61 13.61
CA LEU A 17 41.39 10.56 12.56
C LEU A 17 42.87 10.96 12.71
N ALA A 18 43.36 11.62 11.65
CA ALA A 18 44.48 12.58 11.61
C ALA A 18 45.93 12.03 11.56
N GLY A 19 46.78 12.73 10.78
CA GLY A 19 48.23 12.51 10.74
C GLY A 19 48.89 12.83 9.38
N CYS A 20 49.03 14.11 9.01
CA CYS A 20 49.85 14.53 7.87
C CYS A 20 51.35 14.50 8.21
N GLY A 21 52.25 14.40 7.21
CA GLY A 21 53.60 14.98 7.37
C GLY A 21 54.75 14.52 6.46
N ALA A 22 55.13 15.41 5.54
CA ALA A 22 56.50 15.71 5.07
C ALA A 22 57.20 14.87 3.97
N ASN A 23 57.97 15.61 3.15
CA ASN A 23 58.68 15.25 1.91
C ASN A 23 60.21 15.40 2.05
N SER A 24 60.96 14.69 1.21
CA SER A 24 62.25 15.15 0.60
C SER A 24 62.68 14.17 -0.51
N THR A 25 62.38 14.44 -1.79
CA THR A 25 63.24 15.07 -2.83
C THR A 25 64.39 14.22 -3.40
N GLU A 26 64.28 13.89 -4.70
CA GLU A 26 65.33 14.20 -5.70
C GLU A 26 64.71 14.32 -7.11
N GLU A 27 65.41 14.97 -8.06
CA GLU A 27 64.81 15.64 -9.22
C GLU A 27 64.86 14.86 -10.56
N THR A 28 63.90 15.11 -11.47
CA THR A 28 64.24 15.48 -12.87
C THR A 28 63.19 16.40 -13.50
N LYS A 29 63.70 17.53 -14.04
CA LYS A 29 63.12 18.54 -14.98
C LYS A 29 62.16 17.97 -16.07
N SER A 30 61.22 18.69 -16.69
CA SER A 30 60.63 20.06 -16.60
C SER A 30 59.57 20.15 -17.75
N SER A 31 58.58 21.05 -17.89
CA SER A 31 58.09 22.25 -17.16
C SER A 31 56.65 22.59 -17.62
N SER A 32 55.94 23.42 -16.84
CA SER A 32 54.88 24.41 -17.23
C SER A 32 53.66 23.97 -18.07
N GLU A 33 52.40 24.32 -17.74
CA GLU A 33 51.87 25.14 -16.62
C GLU A 33 50.33 25.00 -16.50
N VAL A 34 49.75 25.70 -15.52
CA VAL A 34 48.32 26.02 -15.28
C VAL A 34 47.50 25.02 -14.45
N SER A 35 47.06 25.55 -13.30
CA SER A 35 46.16 24.98 -12.30
C SER A 35 44.69 25.12 -12.68
N SER A 36 43.89 24.10 -12.39
CA SER A 36 42.55 24.29 -11.82
C SER A 36 42.03 23.03 -11.12
N LYS A 37 41.21 23.23 -10.09
CA LYS A 37 40.41 22.17 -9.45
C LYS A 37 39.33 21.69 -10.41
N THR A 38 39.12 20.37 -10.49
CA THR A 38 37.82 19.81 -10.89
C THR A 38 37.53 18.58 -10.05
N GLU A 39 36.52 18.68 -9.19
CA GLU A 39 35.85 17.51 -8.62
C GLU A 39 35.13 16.79 -9.77
N SER A 40 35.45 15.51 -9.99
CA SER A 40 34.77 14.74 -11.03
C SER A 40 33.36 14.38 -10.56
N SER A 41 32.38 15.17 -11.02
CA SER A 41 30.96 14.89 -10.89
C SER A 41 30.63 13.54 -11.55
N LYS A 42 29.80 12.73 -10.89
CA LYS A 42 29.09 11.65 -11.59
C LYS A 42 28.20 12.30 -12.66
N GLU A 43 28.49 12.07 -13.93
CA GLU A 43 27.55 12.35 -15.01
C GLU A 43 26.33 11.43 -14.84
N SER A 44 25.18 12.04 -14.55
CA SER A 44 23.88 11.41 -14.56
C SER A 44 23.39 11.30 -16.00
N ASN A 45 23.33 10.08 -16.53
CA ASN A 45 22.77 9.78 -17.87
C ASN A 45 21.24 9.91 -17.87
N VAL A 46 20.74 11.14 -17.67
CA VAL A 46 19.31 11.46 -17.77
C VAL A 46 19.00 11.94 -19.18
N SER A 47 18.00 11.32 -19.81
CA SER A 47 17.51 11.71 -21.13
C SER A 47 15.99 11.58 -21.21
N MET A 48 15.37 12.09 -22.28
CA MET A 48 13.93 11.86 -22.49
C MET A 48 13.60 10.38 -22.71
N GLU A 49 14.55 9.57 -23.20
CA GLU A 49 14.37 8.12 -23.35
C GLU A 49 14.25 7.43 -21.98
N THR A 50 15.10 7.80 -21.01
CA THR A 50 14.99 7.26 -19.64
C THR A 50 13.72 7.75 -18.93
N VAL A 51 13.24 8.97 -19.23
CA VAL A 51 11.94 9.47 -18.73
C VAL A 51 10.79 8.66 -19.30
N GLU A 52 10.78 8.37 -20.61
CA GLU A 52 9.74 7.56 -21.26
C GLU A 52 9.72 6.12 -20.74
N GLU A 53 10.89 5.50 -20.52
CA GLU A 53 11.01 4.20 -19.85
C GLU A 53 10.34 4.22 -18.47
N LYS A 54 10.62 5.25 -17.65
CA LYS A 54 10.01 5.40 -16.32
C LYS A 54 8.50 5.60 -16.37
N ILE A 55 7.98 6.29 -17.37
CA ILE A 55 6.52 6.46 -17.54
C ILE A 55 5.86 5.14 -17.96
N ASN A 56 6.50 4.38 -18.85
CA ASN A 56 6.01 3.06 -19.28
C ASN A 56 6.00 2.04 -18.13
N ASN A 57 7.01 2.10 -17.24
CA ASN A 57 7.09 1.28 -16.03
C ASN A 57 6.23 1.82 -14.85
N GLU A 58 5.45 2.89 -15.05
CA GLU A 58 4.68 3.58 -14.01
C GLU A 58 5.52 4.14 -12.83
N ASP A 59 6.84 4.34 -13.01
CA ASP A 59 7.78 4.95 -12.07
C ASP A 59 7.63 6.50 -12.02
N TRP A 60 6.42 7.01 -11.78
CA TRP A 60 6.07 8.44 -11.91
C TRP A 60 6.98 9.39 -11.12
N ASN A 61 7.45 8.98 -9.94
CA ASN A 61 8.34 9.79 -9.11
C ASN A 61 9.75 9.90 -9.71
N GLN A 62 10.28 8.82 -10.30
CA GLN A 62 11.59 8.85 -10.97
C GLN A 62 11.49 9.61 -12.31
N ALA A 63 10.38 9.46 -13.04
CA ALA A 63 10.11 10.26 -14.25
C ALA A 63 10.06 11.76 -13.94
N LEU A 64 9.39 12.16 -12.85
CA LEU A 64 9.37 13.55 -12.39
C LEU A 64 10.75 14.05 -11.94
N GLN A 65 11.49 13.25 -11.17
CA GLN A 65 12.85 13.60 -10.73
C GLN A 65 13.79 13.83 -11.92
N GLN A 66 13.76 12.93 -12.91
CA GLN A 66 14.54 13.07 -14.14
C GLN A 66 14.14 14.29 -14.98
N LEU A 67 12.83 14.60 -15.07
CA LEU A 67 12.38 15.81 -15.74
C LEU A 67 12.75 17.10 -14.98
N GLU A 68 12.74 17.09 -13.65
CA GLU A 68 13.19 18.23 -12.85
C GLU A 68 14.72 18.44 -13.02
N GLU A 69 15.49 17.37 -13.18
CA GLU A 69 16.90 17.44 -13.57
C GLU A 69 17.09 18.01 -15.00
N LEU A 70 16.29 17.56 -15.98
CA LEU A 70 16.30 18.11 -17.34
C LEU A 70 15.86 19.59 -17.40
N GLU A 71 14.88 20.03 -16.58
CA GLU A 71 14.52 21.46 -16.46
C GLU A 71 15.70 22.27 -15.91
N ASN A 72 16.40 21.76 -14.89
CA ASN A 72 17.61 22.39 -14.32
C ASN A 72 18.79 22.43 -15.31
N GLN A 73 18.91 21.44 -16.19
CA GLN A 73 19.88 21.43 -17.31
C GLN A 73 19.47 22.35 -18.48
N GLY A 74 18.25 22.92 -18.46
CA GLY A 74 17.78 23.91 -19.42
C GLY A 74 16.85 23.38 -20.52
N ASP A 75 16.33 22.14 -20.42
CA ASP A 75 15.31 21.65 -21.34
C ASP A 75 13.98 22.39 -21.14
N LYS A 76 13.65 23.23 -22.12
CA LYS A 76 12.45 24.07 -22.15
C LYS A 76 11.14 23.28 -22.23
N LYS A 77 11.17 22.00 -22.62
CA LYS A 77 10.00 21.11 -22.67
C LYS A 77 9.73 20.42 -21.34
N ALA A 78 10.77 20.15 -20.54
CA ALA A 78 10.67 19.37 -19.31
C ALA A 78 9.60 19.91 -18.34
N LYS A 79 9.55 21.24 -18.15
CA LYS A 79 8.51 21.95 -17.40
C LYS A 79 7.07 21.62 -17.84
N GLY A 80 6.86 21.48 -19.16
CA GLY A 80 5.57 21.11 -19.74
C GLY A 80 5.20 19.67 -19.40
N TYR A 81 6.14 18.74 -19.56
CA TYR A 81 5.95 17.33 -19.22
C TYR A 81 5.71 17.12 -17.72
N ILE A 82 6.41 17.86 -16.84
CA ILE A 82 6.16 17.86 -15.38
C ILE A 82 4.72 18.24 -15.07
N ALA A 83 4.20 19.31 -15.71
CA ALA A 83 2.83 19.75 -15.52
C ALA A 83 1.81 18.72 -16.02
N GLU A 84 2.07 18.08 -17.17
CA GLU A 84 1.20 17.05 -17.73
C GLU A 84 1.20 15.76 -16.91
N ILE A 85 2.35 15.31 -16.40
CA ILE A 85 2.44 14.14 -15.50
C ILE A 85 1.72 14.42 -14.18
N LYS A 86 1.95 15.59 -13.57
CA LYS A 86 1.27 15.99 -12.31
C LYS A 86 -0.25 16.08 -12.51
N GLU A 87 -0.74 16.47 -13.69
CA GLU A 87 -2.18 16.43 -14.01
C GLU A 87 -2.67 14.99 -14.26
N PHE A 88 -1.91 14.15 -14.98
CA PHE A 88 -2.25 12.73 -15.17
C PHE A 88 -2.34 11.95 -13.85
N GLN A 89 -1.44 12.21 -12.90
CA GLN A 89 -1.51 11.66 -11.55
C GLN A 89 -2.81 12.03 -10.82
N LYS A 90 -3.33 13.26 -10.98
CA LYS A 90 -4.66 13.63 -10.46
C LYS A 90 -5.79 12.86 -11.15
N VAL A 91 -5.66 12.53 -12.44
CA VAL A 91 -6.66 11.69 -13.12
C VAL A 91 -6.61 10.25 -12.59
N LYS A 92 -5.42 9.70 -12.35
CA LYS A 92 -5.25 8.39 -11.68
C LYS A 92 -5.83 8.41 -10.26
N ASP A 93 -5.66 9.49 -9.51
CA ASP A 93 -6.27 9.69 -8.19
C ASP A 93 -7.81 9.74 -8.26
N LEU A 94 -8.39 10.51 -9.19
CA LEU A 94 -9.85 10.53 -9.42
C LEU A 94 -10.39 9.14 -9.83
N TYR A 95 -9.67 8.41 -10.67
CA TYR A 95 -10.01 7.03 -11.05
C TYR A 95 -9.96 6.07 -9.84
N ARG A 96 -8.89 6.14 -9.03
CA ARG A 96 -8.74 5.35 -7.78
C ARG A 96 -9.85 5.66 -6.78
N LYS A 97 -10.28 6.93 -6.69
CA LYS A 97 -11.39 7.40 -5.84
C LYS A 97 -12.78 7.08 -6.39
N GLY A 98 -12.90 6.28 -7.45
CA GLY A 98 -14.17 5.90 -8.07
C GLY A 98 -14.91 7.04 -8.78
N LYS A 99 -14.28 8.22 -8.93
CA LYS A 99 -14.90 9.41 -9.54
C LYS A 99 -14.80 9.36 -11.06
N TYR A 100 -15.26 8.28 -11.70
CA TYR A 100 -14.96 7.98 -13.11
C TYR A 100 -15.44 9.07 -14.08
N ALA A 101 -16.58 9.73 -13.81
CA ALA A 101 -17.06 10.85 -14.60
C ALA A 101 -16.18 12.11 -14.48
N GLU A 102 -15.66 12.41 -13.28
CA GLU A 102 -14.68 13.50 -13.07
C GLU A 102 -13.34 13.14 -13.72
N ALA A 103 -12.89 11.89 -13.57
CA ALA A 103 -11.68 11.37 -14.19
C ALA A 103 -11.74 11.48 -15.72
N LYS A 104 -12.85 11.06 -16.36
CA LYS A 104 -13.06 11.21 -17.82
C LYS A 104 -12.98 12.66 -18.27
N LYS A 105 -13.61 13.57 -17.52
CA LYS A 105 -13.61 15.02 -17.79
C LYS A 105 -12.22 15.65 -17.63
N ALA A 106 -11.42 15.17 -16.67
CA ALA A 106 -10.04 15.62 -16.48
C ALA A 106 -9.09 15.05 -17.54
N LEU A 107 -9.20 13.74 -17.85
CA LEU A 107 -8.44 13.07 -18.91
C LEU A 107 -8.62 13.73 -20.28
N GLY A 108 -9.85 14.16 -20.60
CA GLY A 108 -10.16 14.89 -21.84
C GLY A 108 -9.49 16.26 -21.96
N LYS A 109 -9.02 16.86 -20.85
CA LYS A 109 -8.25 18.13 -20.85
C LYS A 109 -6.74 17.91 -20.90
N LEU A 110 -6.26 16.73 -20.52
CA LEU A 110 -4.84 16.40 -20.54
C LEU A 110 -4.34 16.33 -21.98
N LYS A 111 -3.26 17.07 -22.29
CA LYS A 111 -2.69 17.10 -23.65
C LYS A 111 -1.93 15.81 -23.99
N ALA A 112 -1.10 15.33 -23.06
CA ALA A 112 -0.23 14.15 -23.24
C ALA A 112 0.66 14.28 -24.48
N THR A 113 1.57 15.25 -24.44
CA THR A 113 2.51 15.61 -25.51
C THR A 113 3.77 14.76 -25.54
N LEU A 114 3.99 13.91 -24.53
CA LEU A 114 5.04 12.89 -24.49
C LEU A 114 4.44 11.52 -24.89
N PRO A 115 5.04 10.76 -25.83
CA PRO A 115 4.51 9.47 -26.31
C PRO A 115 4.12 8.49 -25.21
N ALA A 116 5.03 8.17 -24.28
CA ALA A 116 4.74 7.25 -23.17
C ALA A 116 3.54 7.71 -22.30
N LEU A 117 3.38 9.02 -22.11
CA LEU A 117 2.25 9.58 -21.36
C LEU A 117 0.94 9.51 -22.16
N LYS A 118 1.00 9.57 -23.49
CA LYS A 118 -0.15 9.38 -24.37
C LYS A 118 -0.67 7.93 -24.30
N ASP A 119 0.22 6.94 -24.36
CA ASP A 119 -0.18 5.54 -24.28
C ASP A 119 -0.81 5.22 -22.92
N GLN A 120 -0.23 5.73 -21.83
CA GLN A 120 -0.77 5.65 -20.48
C GLN A 120 -2.13 6.37 -20.33
N LYS A 121 -2.31 7.52 -21.00
CA LYS A 121 -3.60 8.23 -21.07
C LYS A 121 -4.66 7.41 -21.80
N ASP A 122 -4.32 6.83 -22.94
CA ASP A 122 -5.27 6.08 -23.76
C ASP A 122 -5.70 4.78 -23.03
N GLN A 123 -4.77 4.05 -22.41
CA GLN A 123 -5.09 2.92 -21.52
C GLN A 123 -5.99 3.29 -20.34
N LEU A 124 -5.79 4.46 -19.72
CA LEU A 124 -6.66 4.93 -18.64
C LEU A 124 -8.04 5.37 -19.14
N SER A 125 -8.14 5.86 -20.39
CA SER A 125 -9.41 6.20 -21.05
C SER A 125 -10.31 4.96 -21.23
N ASP A 126 -9.70 3.84 -21.61
CA ASP A 126 -10.41 2.57 -21.78
C ASP A 126 -10.92 2.04 -20.43
N LYS A 127 -10.04 1.98 -19.42
CA LYS A 127 -10.41 1.59 -18.04
C LYS A 127 -11.52 2.47 -17.44
N ILE A 128 -11.47 3.78 -17.67
CA ILE A 128 -12.53 4.73 -17.25
C ILE A 128 -13.84 4.45 -18.00
N SER A 129 -13.79 4.14 -19.29
CA SER A 129 -14.98 3.90 -20.10
C SER A 129 -15.63 2.55 -19.78
N GLU A 130 -14.83 1.53 -19.47
CA GLU A 130 -15.30 0.24 -18.94
C GLU A 130 -16.03 0.42 -17.61
N LYS A 131 -15.45 1.18 -16.66
CA LYS A 131 -16.09 1.44 -15.36
C LYS A 131 -17.39 2.24 -15.48
N LEU A 132 -17.44 3.24 -16.36
CA LEU A 132 -18.67 3.98 -16.64
C LEU A 132 -19.77 3.12 -17.29
N ALA A 133 -19.41 2.17 -18.15
CA ALA A 133 -20.37 1.21 -18.70
C ALA A 133 -20.94 0.28 -17.59
N GLN A 134 -20.07 -0.22 -16.70
CA GLN A 134 -20.47 -1.02 -15.54
C GLN A 134 -21.42 -0.25 -14.59
N GLU A 135 -21.22 1.06 -14.42
CA GLU A 135 -22.14 1.92 -13.65
C GLU A 135 -23.51 2.09 -14.34
N GLN A 136 -23.55 2.20 -15.67
CA GLN A 136 -24.80 2.34 -16.43
C GLN A 136 -25.63 1.05 -16.43
N GLU A 137 -24.99 -0.13 -16.60
CA GLU A 137 -25.68 -1.43 -16.47
C GLU A 137 -26.25 -1.66 -15.05
N LYS A 138 -25.59 -1.11 -14.03
CA LYS A 138 -26.08 -1.13 -12.64
C LYS A 138 -27.29 -0.21 -12.45
N GLN A 139 -27.37 0.91 -13.18
CA GLN A 139 -28.53 1.81 -13.14
C GLN A 139 -29.75 1.28 -13.89
N GLU A 140 -29.59 0.61 -15.06
CA GLU A 140 -30.76 0.05 -15.78
C GLU A 140 -31.50 -1.03 -14.97
N LYS A 141 -30.80 -1.82 -14.16
CA LYS A 141 -31.43 -2.77 -13.22
C LYS A 141 -32.22 -2.13 -12.07
N THR A 142 -32.08 -0.82 -11.84
CA THR A 142 -32.66 -0.13 -10.67
C THR A 142 -34.08 0.39 -10.89
N ASN A 143 -34.60 0.43 -12.13
CA ASN A 143 -35.90 1.04 -12.44
C ASN A 143 -37.11 0.08 -12.53
N THR A 144 -36.92 -1.24 -12.45
CA THR A 144 -38.03 -2.21 -12.58
C THR A 144 -38.46 -2.86 -11.25
N GLU A 145 -37.58 -2.91 -10.24
CA GLU A 145 -37.83 -3.61 -8.97
C GLU A 145 -38.16 -2.66 -7.81
N LYS A 146 -39.17 -1.80 -8.01
CA LYS A 146 -39.79 -1.02 -6.92
C LYS A 146 -41.10 -1.65 -6.42
N ALA A 147 -41.08 -2.96 -6.22
CA ALA A 147 -42.13 -3.70 -5.51
C ALA A 147 -41.56 -4.94 -4.80
N THR A 148 -41.96 -5.11 -3.54
CA THR A 148 -41.71 -6.29 -2.68
C THR A 148 -40.35 -6.36 -1.97
N THR A 149 -40.27 -5.63 -0.85
CA THR A 149 -39.37 -5.99 0.26
C THR A 149 -39.72 -7.38 0.81
N GLN A 150 -38.81 -8.35 0.75
CA GLN A 150 -38.48 -9.27 1.86
C GLN A 150 -37.40 -10.32 1.50
N ASN A 151 -36.39 -10.40 2.36
CA ASN A 151 -35.51 -11.55 2.61
C ASN A 151 -35.15 -12.49 1.45
N LYS A 152 -33.92 -12.31 0.94
CA LYS A 152 -33.00 -13.44 0.75
C LYS A 152 -31.55 -13.00 0.91
N ASN A 153 -31.03 -13.10 2.13
CA ASN A 153 -29.59 -13.29 2.35
C ASN A 153 -29.21 -14.68 1.82
N GLN A 154 -29.10 -14.82 0.50
CA GLN A 154 -28.33 -15.92 -0.07
C GLN A 154 -26.87 -15.53 0.01
N SER A 155 -26.25 -15.85 1.15
CA SER A 155 -24.81 -16.02 1.20
C SER A 155 -24.43 -17.00 0.08
N LYS A 156 -23.79 -16.49 -0.97
CA LYS A 156 -23.15 -17.36 -1.95
C LYS A 156 -22.03 -18.06 -1.20
N THR A 157 -22.10 -19.39 -1.10
CA THR A 157 -21.00 -20.19 -0.57
C THR A 157 -19.79 -20.02 -1.50
N ILE A 158 -18.89 -19.10 -1.15
CA ILE A 158 -17.63 -18.91 -1.86
C ILE A 158 -16.70 -20.02 -1.38
N THR A 159 -16.38 -20.97 -2.26
CA THR A 159 -15.32 -21.93 -1.99
C THR A 159 -14.02 -21.15 -1.82
N PRO A 160 -13.34 -21.23 -0.66
CA PRO A 160 -12.12 -20.48 -0.45
C PRO A 160 -11.04 -20.92 -1.45
N LYS A 161 -10.48 -19.96 -2.16
CA LYS A 161 -9.31 -20.14 -3.04
C LYS A 161 -8.18 -19.21 -2.58
N SER A 162 -6.96 -19.55 -2.96
CA SER A 162 -5.81 -18.67 -2.69
C SER A 162 -5.65 -17.64 -3.82
N TYR A 163 -5.25 -16.44 -3.46
CA TYR A 163 -5.09 -15.29 -4.35
C TYR A 163 -3.62 -14.87 -4.46
N SER A 164 -3.23 -14.24 -5.56
CA SER A 164 -1.90 -13.66 -5.68
C SER A 164 -1.76 -12.41 -4.82
N MET A 165 -0.53 -12.05 -4.45
CA MET A 165 -0.26 -10.85 -3.64
C MET A 165 -0.87 -9.58 -4.26
N GLY A 166 -0.72 -9.38 -5.58
CA GLY A 166 -1.32 -8.24 -6.28
C GLY A 166 -2.86 -8.31 -6.39
N GLN A 167 -3.48 -9.49 -6.31
CA GLN A 167 -4.93 -9.58 -6.17
C GLN A 167 -5.38 -9.15 -4.77
N MET A 168 -4.70 -9.62 -3.72
CA MET A 168 -5.00 -9.23 -2.33
C MET A 168 -4.77 -7.73 -2.09
N GLU A 169 -3.66 -7.16 -2.59
CA GLU A 169 -3.42 -5.70 -2.56
C GLU A 169 -4.57 -4.92 -3.23
N ALA A 170 -5.04 -5.38 -4.39
CA ALA A 170 -6.13 -4.74 -5.12
C ALA A 170 -7.50 -4.90 -4.42
N MET A 171 -7.77 -6.05 -3.77
CA MET A 171 -8.96 -6.24 -2.92
C MET A 171 -8.91 -5.33 -1.69
N ASN A 172 -7.75 -5.21 -1.05
CA ASN A 172 -7.54 -4.37 0.11
C ASN A 172 -7.77 -2.89 -0.21
N ALA A 173 -7.23 -2.42 -1.34
CA ALA A 173 -7.49 -1.09 -1.84
C ALA A 173 -8.99 -0.84 -2.14
N GLN A 174 -9.71 -1.82 -2.71
CA GLN A 174 -11.15 -1.70 -2.90
C GLN A 174 -11.91 -1.59 -1.56
N PHE A 175 -11.57 -2.43 -0.58
CA PHE A 175 -12.24 -2.45 0.72
C PHE A 175 -11.97 -1.16 1.53
N LEU A 176 -10.74 -0.63 1.48
CA LEU A 176 -10.40 0.67 2.06
C LEU A 176 -11.19 1.81 1.40
N ASN A 177 -11.23 1.85 0.05
CA ASN A 177 -11.99 2.87 -0.68
C ASN A 177 -13.49 2.86 -0.34
N TRP A 178 -14.08 1.68 -0.13
CA TRP A 178 -15.46 1.54 0.36
C TRP A 178 -15.64 2.07 1.79
N ALA A 179 -14.64 1.88 2.65
CA ALA A 179 -14.69 2.25 4.07
C ALA A 179 -14.48 3.75 4.34
N ILE A 180 -13.63 4.44 3.57
CA ILE A 180 -13.31 5.87 3.75
C ILE A 180 -14.56 6.76 3.91
N PRO A 181 -15.56 6.76 3.01
CA PRO A 181 -16.74 7.61 3.16
C PRO A 181 -17.64 7.20 4.34
N ARG A 182 -17.61 5.92 4.75
CA ARG A 182 -18.32 5.44 5.96
C ARG A 182 -17.66 5.98 7.22
N ALA A 183 -16.32 5.95 7.29
CA ALA A 183 -15.55 6.53 8.38
C ALA A 183 -15.81 8.05 8.51
N GLN A 184 -15.76 8.80 7.41
CA GLN A 184 -16.13 10.23 7.38
C GLN A 184 -17.55 10.48 7.93
N THR A 185 -18.52 9.68 7.50
CA THR A 185 -19.93 9.79 7.97
C THR A 185 -20.06 9.51 9.46
N ALA A 186 -19.29 8.54 9.98
CA ALA A 186 -19.24 8.18 11.39
C ALA A 186 -18.38 9.12 12.26
N LYS A 187 -17.68 10.10 11.65
CA LYS A 187 -16.63 10.92 12.27
C LYS A 187 -15.45 10.11 12.83
N MET A 188 -15.18 8.97 12.19
CA MET A 188 -14.04 8.09 12.48
C MET A 188 -12.97 8.22 11.40
N ALA A 189 -11.77 7.76 11.71
CA ALA A 189 -10.71 7.51 10.77
C ALA A 189 -10.66 6.00 10.43
N VAL A 190 -10.13 5.65 9.26
CA VAL A 190 -9.93 4.25 8.82
C VAL A 190 -8.57 4.08 8.15
N THR A 191 -7.90 2.97 8.47
CA THR A 191 -6.61 2.59 7.90
C THR A 191 -6.64 1.13 7.46
N ASP A 192 -5.84 0.79 6.45
CA ASP A 192 -5.57 -0.58 6.00
C ASP A 192 -4.30 -1.18 6.63
N ALA A 193 -3.73 -0.54 7.65
CA ALA A 193 -2.64 -1.09 8.47
C ALA A 193 -3.12 -2.24 9.41
N TYR A 194 -4.02 -3.10 8.95
CA TYR A 194 -4.54 -4.23 9.72
C TYR A 194 -3.45 -5.28 10.01
N ASN A 195 -2.44 -5.36 9.14
CA ASN A 195 -1.24 -6.18 9.29
C ASN A 195 -0.03 -5.29 9.63
N VAL A 196 0.20 -5.01 10.92
CA VAL A 196 1.50 -4.48 11.34
C VAL A 196 2.56 -5.58 11.30
N HIS A 197 3.66 -5.32 10.58
CA HIS A 197 4.79 -6.24 10.49
C HIS A 197 5.44 -6.43 11.88
N GLY A 198 5.10 -7.55 12.52
CA GLY A 198 5.34 -7.77 13.95
C GLY A 198 5.79 -9.17 14.35
N ALA A 199 6.34 -9.97 13.45
CA ALA A 199 7.20 -11.12 13.79
C ALA A 199 8.02 -11.57 12.56
N VAL A 200 9.35 -11.65 12.72
CA VAL A 200 10.26 -12.23 11.73
C VAL A 200 10.47 -13.71 12.08
N SER A 201 9.48 -14.55 11.76
CA SER A 201 9.62 -16.01 11.83
C SER A 201 8.85 -16.69 10.69
N ALA A 202 9.21 -17.95 10.39
CA ALA A 202 8.70 -18.72 9.27
C ALA A 202 7.33 -19.39 9.56
N ASP A 203 6.52 -18.74 10.39
CA ASP A 203 5.36 -19.32 11.06
C ASP A 203 4.05 -18.75 10.51
N ASP A 204 2.99 -19.57 10.48
CA ASP A 204 1.67 -19.08 10.10
C ASP A 204 1.10 -18.17 11.21
N LEU A 205 0.71 -16.95 10.85
CA LEU A 205 -0.07 -16.03 11.67
C LEU A 205 -1.56 -16.19 11.32
N TYR A 206 -2.43 -16.38 12.31
CA TYR A 206 -3.87 -16.59 12.07
C TYR A 206 -4.77 -15.94 13.13
N ILE A 207 -6.06 -15.79 12.82
CA ILE A 207 -7.13 -15.48 13.80
C ILE A 207 -7.99 -16.72 14.05
N ASN A 208 -8.48 -16.89 15.29
CA ASN A 208 -9.54 -17.85 15.58
C ASN A 208 -10.88 -17.13 15.44
N THR A 209 -11.78 -17.66 14.62
CA THR A 209 -13.13 -17.12 14.37
C THR A 209 -14.19 -18.17 14.71
N PRO A 210 -15.49 -17.81 14.78
CA PRO A 210 -16.56 -18.78 15.03
C PRO A 210 -16.64 -19.90 13.99
N ASP A 211 -16.24 -19.61 12.75
CA ASP A 211 -16.28 -20.57 11.63
C ASP A 211 -15.00 -21.42 11.51
N GLY A 212 -13.91 -21.01 12.16
CA GLY A 212 -12.61 -21.69 12.14
C GLY A 212 -11.41 -20.74 12.13
N LYS A 213 -10.23 -21.26 11.75
CA LYS A 213 -9.01 -20.44 11.63
C LYS A 213 -8.96 -19.71 10.29
N VAL A 214 -8.69 -18.41 10.30
CA VAL A 214 -8.38 -17.64 9.08
C VAL A 214 -6.91 -17.26 9.11
N LEU A 215 -6.18 -17.63 8.05
CA LEU A 215 -4.77 -17.29 7.87
C LEU A 215 -4.63 -15.78 7.61
N ILE A 216 -3.69 -15.12 8.29
CA ILE A 216 -3.36 -13.70 8.10
C ILE A 216 -2.05 -13.55 7.32
N GLN A 217 -1.07 -14.42 7.59
CA GLN A 217 0.23 -14.48 6.91
C GLN A 217 0.73 -15.93 7.01
N GLY A 218 1.25 -16.51 5.92
CA GLY A 218 1.77 -17.87 5.91
C GLY A 218 1.44 -18.62 4.62
N HIS A 219 1.28 -19.95 4.69
CA HIS A 219 0.88 -20.76 3.54
C HIS A 219 -0.55 -21.32 3.69
N TYR A 220 -1.44 -20.94 2.76
CA TYR A 220 -2.84 -21.36 2.82
C TYR A 220 -3.02 -22.87 2.58
N ASN A 221 -3.42 -23.58 3.64
CA ASN A 221 -3.81 -24.99 3.62
C ASN A 221 -5.32 -25.12 3.96
N PRO A 222 -6.19 -25.53 3.02
CA PRO A 222 -7.63 -25.63 3.22
C PRO A 222 -8.06 -26.74 4.20
N ASN A 223 -7.13 -27.60 4.66
CA ASN A 223 -7.41 -28.58 5.73
C ASN A 223 -7.16 -28.00 7.14
N VAL A 224 -6.58 -26.80 7.25
CA VAL A 224 -6.21 -26.14 8.51
C VAL A 224 -6.95 -24.81 8.67
N TYR A 225 -7.11 -24.07 7.57
CA TYR A 225 -7.72 -22.75 7.53
C TYR A 225 -9.01 -22.78 6.72
N VAL A 226 -10.03 -22.07 7.20
CA VAL A 226 -11.31 -21.89 6.48
C VAL A 226 -11.25 -20.77 5.44
N GLY A 227 -10.16 -20.00 5.43
CA GLY A 227 -9.84 -18.98 4.43
C GLY A 227 -8.51 -18.29 4.76
N GLU A 228 -8.04 -17.45 3.84
CA GLU A 228 -6.95 -16.49 4.06
C GLU A 228 -7.53 -15.06 4.06
N ALA A 229 -6.93 -14.16 4.84
CA ALA A 229 -7.26 -12.74 4.79
C ALA A 229 -6.73 -12.14 3.50
N VAL A 230 -7.62 -11.58 2.70
CA VAL A 230 -7.28 -10.94 1.42
C VAL A 230 -7.41 -9.42 1.49
N ALA A 231 -8.05 -8.91 2.53
CA ALA A 231 -8.13 -7.49 2.87
C ALA A 231 -8.45 -7.30 4.36
N GLY A 232 -8.22 -6.11 4.89
CA GLY A 232 -8.57 -5.77 6.26
C GLY A 232 -8.46 -4.28 6.55
N LEU A 233 -9.12 -3.85 7.62
CA LEU A 233 -9.28 -2.43 7.97
C LEU A 233 -9.27 -2.26 9.49
N ILE A 234 -8.92 -1.06 9.96
CA ILE A 234 -9.19 -0.64 11.33
C ILE A 234 -9.90 0.72 11.29
N PHE A 235 -11.14 0.75 11.79
CA PHE A 235 -11.86 1.98 12.13
C PHE A 235 -11.47 2.41 13.54
N CYS A 236 -11.04 3.66 13.72
CA CYS A 236 -10.60 4.21 15.00
C CYS A 236 -10.85 5.73 15.04
N HIS A 237 -10.52 6.39 16.15
CA HIS A 237 -10.50 7.85 16.23
C HIS A 237 -9.06 8.37 16.13
N ALA A 238 -8.86 9.49 15.42
CA ALA A 238 -7.57 10.15 15.32
C ALA A 238 -7.47 11.30 16.34
N LYS A 239 -6.31 11.47 16.97
CA LYS A 239 -6.05 12.50 18.01
C LYS A 239 -6.25 13.94 17.53
N ASP A 240 -6.03 14.18 16.25
CA ASP A 240 -6.20 15.48 15.59
C ASP A 240 -7.62 15.70 15.02
N GLY A 241 -8.51 14.71 15.18
CA GLY A 241 -9.86 14.75 14.64
C GLY A 241 -9.96 14.50 13.12
N VAL A 242 -8.91 13.96 12.49
CA VAL A 242 -8.99 13.47 11.10
C VAL A 242 -10.05 12.39 10.95
N THR A 243 -10.79 12.42 9.84
CA THR A 243 -11.84 11.47 9.51
C THR A 243 -11.75 11.02 8.05
N GLY A 244 -12.17 9.79 7.77
CA GLY A 244 -11.86 9.13 6.49
C GLY A 244 -10.52 8.42 6.53
N GLU A 245 -9.76 8.46 5.45
CA GLU A 245 -8.46 7.78 5.36
C GLU A 245 -7.48 8.34 6.41
N LEU A 246 -6.92 7.45 7.23
CA LEU A 246 -5.81 7.73 8.13
C LEU A 246 -4.52 7.21 7.49
N PRO A 247 -3.75 8.04 6.77
CA PRO A 247 -2.53 7.62 6.10
C PRO A 247 -1.45 7.33 7.14
N LEU A 248 -1.24 6.06 7.47
CA LEU A 248 -0.18 5.63 8.37
C LEU A 248 1.13 5.50 7.59
N GLY A 249 2.06 6.40 7.86
CA GLY A 249 3.30 6.52 7.10
C GLY A 249 4.26 5.35 7.33
N GLY A 250 4.30 4.40 6.41
CA GLY A 250 5.38 3.42 6.23
C GLY A 250 5.45 2.30 7.28
N CYS A 251 5.50 1.05 6.79
CA CYS A 251 5.53 -0.18 7.59
C CYS A 251 6.67 -0.26 8.64
N THR A 252 6.43 0.30 9.83
CA THR A 252 7.18 0.07 11.07
C THR A 252 6.22 0.15 12.28
N ALA A 253 6.64 -0.37 13.44
CA ALA A 253 5.76 -0.52 14.61
C ALA A 253 5.30 0.82 15.26
N THR A 254 5.80 1.96 14.80
CA THR A 254 5.42 3.33 15.22
C THR A 254 4.17 3.86 14.52
N THR A 255 3.47 3.05 13.72
CA THR A 255 2.41 3.52 12.82
C THR A 255 1.15 4.07 13.49
N PHE A 256 0.85 3.75 14.76
CA PHE A 256 -0.41 4.16 15.41
C PHE A 256 -0.32 5.38 16.35
N GLU A 257 0.78 6.15 16.32
CA GLU A 257 0.97 7.31 17.22
C GLU A 257 -0.16 8.35 17.16
N ASN A 258 -0.82 8.51 16.00
CA ASN A 258 -1.92 9.44 15.77
C ASN A 258 -3.31 8.88 16.13
N VAL A 259 -3.42 7.61 16.53
CA VAL A 259 -4.69 7.02 16.98
C VAL A 259 -4.95 7.40 18.43
N GLU A 260 -6.21 7.74 18.75
CA GLU A 260 -6.67 7.90 20.11
C GLU A 260 -6.87 6.52 20.75
N MET A 261 -6.10 6.23 21.81
CA MET A 261 -5.90 4.86 22.33
C MET A 261 -6.95 4.45 23.37
N ASP A 262 -7.60 5.45 23.98
CA ASP A 262 -8.66 5.28 24.99
C ASP A 262 -10.06 5.16 24.34
N GLU A 263 -10.16 5.47 23.04
CA GLU A 263 -11.39 5.35 22.25
C GLU A 263 -11.63 3.94 21.71
N MET A 264 -12.88 3.62 21.37
CA MET A 264 -13.23 2.32 20.76
C MET A 264 -12.79 2.25 19.29
N ALA A 265 -12.32 1.06 18.89
CA ALA A 265 -11.93 0.72 17.53
C ALA A 265 -12.56 -0.61 17.08
N ASN A 266 -12.77 -0.73 15.77
CA ASN A 266 -13.25 -1.96 15.12
C ASN A 266 -12.25 -2.38 14.05
N LYS A 267 -11.74 -3.61 14.13
CA LYS A 267 -10.84 -4.20 13.13
C LYS A 267 -11.58 -5.24 12.30
N TYR A 268 -11.60 -5.05 10.99
CA TYR A 268 -12.27 -5.93 10.03
C TYR A 268 -11.22 -6.77 9.30
N ILE A 269 -11.52 -8.06 9.11
CA ILE A 269 -10.74 -8.98 8.27
C ILE A 269 -11.69 -9.59 7.25
N LEU A 270 -11.42 -9.35 5.97
CA LEU A 270 -12.14 -9.92 4.84
C LEU A 270 -11.40 -11.20 4.42
N ALA A 271 -12.04 -12.35 4.61
CA ALA A 271 -11.45 -13.64 4.28
C ALA A 271 -11.92 -14.17 2.92
N SER A 272 -11.09 -15.00 2.28
CA SER A 272 -11.36 -15.63 0.98
C SER A 272 -12.57 -16.56 0.94
N ASN A 273 -13.18 -16.87 2.10
CA ASN A 273 -14.44 -17.61 2.22
C ASN A 273 -15.69 -16.72 2.04
N GLY A 274 -15.54 -15.42 1.83
CA GLY A 274 -16.67 -14.49 1.67
C GLY A 274 -17.23 -13.89 2.96
N VAL A 275 -16.57 -14.12 4.11
CA VAL A 275 -16.98 -13.61 5.42
C VAL A 275 -16.07 -12.47 5.86
N VAL A 276 -16.69 -11.37 6.31
CA VAL A 276 -16.02 -10.35 7.11
C VAL A 276 -16.09 -10.76 8.58
N TYR A 277 -14.93 -10.92 9.20
CA TYR A 277 -14.78 -11.08 10.64
C TYR A 277 -14.41 -9.76 11.28
N GLU A 278 -14.86 -9.56 12.51
CA GLU A 278 -14.75 -8.29 13.22
C GLU A 278 -14.24 -8.51 14.64
N LEU A 279 -13.33 -7.65 15.07
CA LEU A 279 -12.87 -7.53 16.45
C LEU A 279 -13.17 -6.11 16.93
N LYS A 280 -13.83 -6.00 18.10
CA LYS A 280 -14.23 -4.73 18.73
C LYS A 280 -13.54 -4.60 20.08
N GLY A 281 -13.07 -3.41 20.43
CA GLY A 281 -12.47 -3.13 21.73
C GLY A 281 -11.82 -1.75 21.81
N PRO A 282 -11.17 -1.41 22.93
CA PRO A 282 -10.35 -0.20 23.04
C PRO A 282 -9.27 -0.19 21.96
N ALA A 283 -8.97 0.96 21.36
CA ALA A 283 -7.96 1.07 20.31
C ALA A 283 -6.61 0.51 20.79
N SER A 284 -6.19 0.77 22.03
CA SER A 284 -5.03 0.17 22.68
C SER A 284 -4.95 -1.37 22.69
N GLU A 285 -6.07 -2.08 22.50
CA GLU A 285 -6.14 -3.55 22.38
C GLU A 285 -6.34 -4.03 20.92
N ILE A 286 -6.67 -3.13 19.99
CA ILE A 286 -7.12 -3.43 18.62
C ILE A 286 -6.12 -2.97 17.56
N VAL A 287 -5.52 -1.79 17.73
CA VAL A 287 -4.40 -1.34 16.90
C VAL A 287 -3.12 -1.97 17.40
N GLY A 288 -2.28 -2.43 16.48
CA GLY A 288 -0.98 -2.99 16.83
C GLY A 288 -0.96 -4.40 17.42
N VAL A 289 -2.06 -5.18 17.33
CA VAL A 289 -2.11 -6.57 17.85
C VAL A 289 -0.94 -7.39 17.30
N GLY A 290 0.04 -7.63 18.16
CA GLY A 290 1.14 -8.56 17.93
C GLY A 290 0.68 -10.00 18.15
N GLY A 291 1.27 -10.93 17.41
CA GLY A 291 0.92 -12.33 17.52
C GLY A 291 1.39 -12.98 18.83
N VAL A 292 0.51 -13.78 19.45
CA VAL A 292 0.85 -14.62 20.60
C VAL A 292 1.38 -15.96 20.10
N ASN A 293 2.66 -16.23 20.37
CA ASN A 293 3.29 -17.50 20.02
C ASN A 293 2.69 -18.63 20.86
N GLN A 294 2.13 -19.66 20.21
CA GLN A 294 1.41 -20.76 20.87
C GLN A 294 2.30 -21.96 21.22
N GLY A 295 3.62 -21.77 21.35
CA GLY A 295 4.58 -22.86 21.60
C GLY A 295 4.76 -23.83 20.43
N THR A 296 4.36 -23.40 19.22
CA THR A 296 4.48 -24.13 17.95
C THR A 296 4.93 -23.15 16.86
N ASN A 297 5.21 -23.65 15.65
CA ASN A 297 5.48 -22.82 14.46
C ASN A 297 4.22 -22.10 13.92
N THR A 298 3.30 -21.70 14.82
CA THR A 298 2.08 -20.98 14.49
C THR A 298 1.76 -19.97 15.60
N THR A 299 1.25 -18.82 15.19
CA THR A 299 1.04 -17.67 16.06
C THR A 299 -0.40 -17.19 15.89
N SER A 300 -1.12 -17.00 16.99
CA SER A 300 -2.48 -16.48 16.96
C SER A 300 -2.47 -14.99 17.24
N LEU A 301 -3.12 -14.17 16.43
CA LEU A 301 -3.60 -12.88 16.90
C LEU A 301 -4.64 -13.14 18.01
N SER A 302 -4.54 -12.43 19.12
CA SER A 302 -5.49 -12.49 20.22
C SER A 302 -6.78 -11.71 19.89
N GLY A 303 -7.83 -11.95 20.69
CA GLY A 303 -9.11 -11.25 20.57
C GLY A 303 -10.30 -12.19 20.37
N ASN A 304 -11.49 -11.73 20.77
CA ASN A 304 -12.75 -12.42 20.56
C ASN A 304 -13.36 -12.01 19.21
N TRP A 305 -12.91 -12.64 18.13
CA TRP A 305 -13.41 -12.38 16.78
C TRP A 305 -14.83 -12.91 16.60
N ILE A 306 -15.68 -12.11 15.95
CA ILE A 306 -17.04 -12.50 15.58
C ILE A 306 -17.20 -12.44 14.05
N VAL A 307 -18.23 -13.10 13.52
CA VAL A 307 -18.74 -12.77 12.19
C VAL A 307 -19.34 -11.36 12.27
N SER A 308 -18.95 -10.45 11.38
CA SER A 308 -19.42 -9.06 11.45
C SER A 308 -20.91 -8.94 11.17
N GLU A 309 -21.60 -8.16 11.99
CA GLU A 309 -23.02 -7.83 11.82
C GLU A 309 -23.25 -6.69 10.81
N ASP A 310 -22.19 -6.03 10.31
CA ASP A 310 -22.31 -5.03 9.24
C ASP A 310 -22.64 -5.71 7.91
N ALA A 311 -23.93 -5.84 7.63
CA ALA A 311 -24.44 -6.42 6.40
C ALA A 311 -23.93 -5.70 5.13
N ALA A 312 -23.55 -4.42 5.21
CA ALA A 312 -22.95 -3.73 4.07
C ALA A 312 -21.48 -4.12 3.88
N ALA A 313 -20.74 -4.38 4.96
CA ALA A 313 -19.39 -4.95 4.88
C ALA A 313 -19.40 -6.37 4.29
N GLN A 314 -20.33 -7.21 4.76
CA GLN A 314 -20.52 -8.57 4.21
C GLN A 314 -20.87 -8.54 2.72
N GLN A 315 -21.78 -7.66 2.30
CA GLN A 315 -22.14 -7.51 0.90
C GLN A 315 -20.97 -6.99 0.05
N GLU A 316 -20.20 -6.03 0.55
CA GLU A 316 -19.05 -5.51 -0.19
C GLU A 316 -17.93 -6.54 -0.31
N ALA A 317 -17.69 -7.35 0.74
CA ALA A 317 -16.74 -8.45 0.65
C ALA A 317 -17.07 -9.42 -0.48
N GLN A 318 -18.34 -9.80 -0.62
CA GLN A 318 -18.80 -10.64 -1.72
C GLN A 318 -18.69 -9.93 -3.09
N ASN A 319 -18.94 -8.62 -3.15
CA ASN A 319 -18.75 -7.83 -4.37
C ASN A 319 -17.28 -7.82 -4.82
N ILE A 320 -16.35 -7.56 -3.89
CA ILE A 320 -14.91 -7.54 -4.12
C ILE A 320 -14.43 -8.92 -4.58
N LEU A 321 -14.71 -9.98 -3.82
CA LEU A 321 -14.29 -11.34 -4.15
C LEU A 321 -14.84 -11.84 -5.50
N SER A 322 -16.02 -11.38 -5.91
CA SER A 322 -16.62 -11.78 -7.20
C SER A 322 -15.89 -11.25 -8.44
N GLN A 323 -14.93 -10.33 -8.28
CA GLN A 323 -14.14 -9.76 -9.37
C GLN A 323 -12.84 -10.54 -9.67
N TYR A 324 -12.52 -11.58 -8.90
CA TYR A 324 -11.23 -12.30 -8.92
C TYR A 324 -11.40 -13.82 -8.87
#